data_AF-A0A3L6KW71-F1
#
_entry.id   AF-A0A3L6KW71-F1
#
_cell.length_a   1.000
_cell.length_b   1.000
_cell.length_c   1.000
_cell.angle_alpha   90.00
_cell.angle_beta   90.00
_cell.angle_gamma   90.00
#
_symmetry.space_group_name_H-M   'P 1'
#
loop_
_entity.id
_entity.type
_entity.pdbx_description
1 polymer ?
#
loop_
_entity_poly.entity_id
_entity_poly.type
_entity_poly.pdbx_seq_one_letter_code
_entity_poly.pdbx_strand_id
1 'polypeptide(L)'
;MAADVLKSMAEQMIKGGNYEGALMMYDRLARKALDDRAARLGARNLFFMALLSQLSTLTSENVSVGVESVRERFTEYQELDPQFNEYTREHMLITAIIEAMECESPEKLKEAIDDYSTVCTVNDIKEQIFARAVKLLEGRSESIM
;
A
#
# COMPACT_ATOMS: atom_id res chain seq x y z
N MET A 1 -9.72 12.24 17.51
CA MET A 1 -11.09 11.70 17.63
C MET A 1 -11.74 11.42 16.28
N ALA A 2 -12.09 12.41 15.44
CA ALA A 2 -12.75 12.12 14.15
C ALA A 2 -11.86 11.37 13.15
N ALA A 3 -10.56 11.71 13.07
CA ALA A 3 -9.61 11.02 12.20
C ALA A 3 -9.34 9.58 12.64
N ASP A 4 -9.29 9.32 13.96
CA ASP A 4 -9.07 7.97 14.51
C ASP A 4 -10.25 7.04 14.20
N VAL A 5 -11.49 7.55 14.32
CA VAL A 5 -12.70 6.79 13.96
C VAL A 5 -12.69 6.44 12.47
N LEU A 6 -12.35 7.39 11.60
CA LEU A 6 -12.27 7.14 10.16
C LEU A 6 -11.14 6.17 9.81
N LYS A 7 -9.99 6.25 10.48
CA LYS A 7 -8.90 5.27 10.32
C LYS A 7 -9.36 3.86 10.71
N SER A 8 -10.03 3.71 11.85
CA SER A 8 -10.59 2.42 12.27
C SER A 8 -11.66 1.91 11.30
N MET A 9 -12.47 2.79 10.72
CA MET A 9 -13.43 2.41 9.67
C MET A 9 -12.72 1.87 8.43
N ALA A 10 -11.63 2.51 7.97
CA ALA A 10 -10.84 2.02 6.85
C ALA A 10 -10.21 0.64 7.15
N GLU A 11 -9.72 0.43 8.37
CA GLU A 11 -9.22 -0.88 8.82
C GLU A 11 -10.31 -1.96 8.81
N GLN A 12 -11.53 -1.62 9.23
CA GLN A 12 -12.68 -2.55 9.14
C GLN A 12 -13.07 -2.84 7.69
N MET A 13 -12.96 -1.85 6.78
CA MET A 13 -13.18 -2.06 5.35
C MET A 13 -12.17 -3.07 4.78
N ILE A 14 -10.89 -2.97 5.14
CA ILE A 14 -9.86 -3.94 4.75
C ILE A 14 -10.20 -5.34 5.29
N LYS A 15 -10.56 -5.46 6.57
CA LYS A 15 -10.97 -6.73 7.18
C LYS A 15 -12.19 -7.35 6.48
N GLY A 16 -13.12 -6.52 6.02
CA GLY A 16 -14.28 -6.92 5.23
C GLY A 16 -14.00 -7.17 3.74
N GLY A 17 -12.76 -7.00 3.28
CA GLY A 17 -12.37 -7.17 1.88
C GLY A 17 -12.73 -6.00 0.96
N ASN A 18 -13.24 -4.89 1.50
CA ASN A 18 -13.54 -3.66 0.77
C ASN A 18 -12.29 -2.77 0.67
N TYR A 19 -11.29 -3.21 -0.10
CA TYR A 19 -10.02 -2.49 -0.25
C TYR A 19 -10.17 -1.17 -1.02
N GLU A 20 -11.10 -1.09 -1.97
CA GLU A 20 -11.37 0.14 -2.72
C GLU A 20 -11.95 1.24 -1.81
N GLY A 21 -12.92 0.88 -0.96
CA GLY A 21 -13.45 1.79 0.05
C GLY A 21 -12.38 2.26 1.05
N ALA A 22 -11.49 1.34 1.47
CA ALA A 22 -10.38 1.68 2.34
C ALA A 22 -9.38 2.64 1.67
N LEU A 23 -9.03 2.39 0.40
CA LEU A 23 -8.19 3.28 -0.42
C LEU A 23 -8.78 4.69 -0.47
N MET A 24 -10.05 4.83 -0.85
CA MET A 24 -10.71 6.14 -0.95
C MET A 24 -10.70 6.87 0.40
N MET A 25 -10.89 6.13 1.49
CA MET A 25 -10.90 6.71 2.83
C MET A 25 -9.52 7.18 3.27
N TYR A 26 -8.48 6.36 3.06
CA TYR A 26 -7.11 6.73 3.39
C TYR A 26 -6.60 7.90 2.54
N ASP A 27 -6.86 7.90 1.23
CA ASP A 27 -6.50 9.02 0.34
C ASP A 27 -7.11 10.34 0.81
N ARG A 28 -8.43 10.33 1.08
CA ARG A 28 -9.14 11.51 1.58
C ARG A 28 -8.59 12.00 2.92
N LEU A 29 -8.30 11.08 3.84
CA LEU A 29 -7.72 11.41 5.14
C LEU A 29 -6.31 11.99 4.99
N ALA A 30 -5.48 11.41 4.12
CA ALA A 30 -4.12 11.86 3.88
C ALA A 30 -4.09 13.28 3.32
N ARG A 31 -4.89 13.55 2.28
CA ARG A 31 -5.00 14.89 1.68
C ARG A 31 -5.47 15.93 2.69
N LYS A 32 -6.50 15.59 3.49
CA LYS A 32 -6.97 16.47 4.56
C LYS A 32 -5.90 16.71 5.65
N ALA A 33 -5.06 15.73 5.93
CA ALA A 33 -3.97 15.87 6.89
C ALA A 33 -2.88 16.83 6.41
N LEU A 34 -2.71 17.04 5.10
CA LEU A 34 -1.74 18.00 4.57
C LEU A 34 -2.11 19.46 4.87
N ASP A 35 -3.40 19.75 5.00
CA ASP A 35 -3.94 21.09 5.31
C ASP A 35 -3.73 21.50 6.78
N ASP A 36 -3.49 20.53 7.67
CA ASP A 36 -3.30 20.74 9.11
C ASP A 36 -1.86 20.44 9.52
N ARG A 37 -1.16 21.46 10.05
CA ARG A 37 0.25 21.35 10.46
C ARG A 37 0.51 20.26 11.50
N ALA A 38 -0.43 19.98 12.40
CA ALA A 38 -0.28 18.94 13.40
C ALA A 38 -0.55 17.54 12.81
N ALA A 39 -1.53 17.43 11.92
CA ALA A 39 -1.88 16.15 11.29
C ALA A 39 -0.90 15.75 10.17
N ARG A 40 -0.20 16.71 9.56
CA ARG A 40 0.72 16.49 8.44
C ARG A 40 1.80 15.44 8.72
N LEU A 41 2.26 15.34 9.97
CA LEU A 41 3.23 14.33 10.40
C LEU A 41 2.73 12.88 10.21
N GLY A 42 1.41 12.69 10.18
CA GLY A 42 0.78 11.39 9.95
C GLY A 42 0.35 11.14 8.50
N ALA A 43 0.46 12.13 7.60
CA ALA A 43 -0.02 12.04 6.22
C ALA A 43 0.70 10.92 5.45
N ARG A 44 2.03 10.80 5.59
CA ARG A 44 2.83 9.71 5.00
C ARG A 44 2.25 8.32 5.29
N ASN A 45 1.92 8.03 6.55
CA ASN A 45 1.38 6.71 6.91
C ASN A 45 -0.02 6.50 6.32
N LEU A 46 -0.82 7.56 6.16
CA LEU A 46 -2.12 7.46 5.49
C LEU A 46 -1.96 7.19 3.99
N PHE A 47 -1.03 7.89 3.31
CA PHE A 47 -0.68 7.62 1.91
C PHE A 47 -0.14 6.21 1.71
N PHE A 48 0.72 5.73 2.60
CA PHE A 48 1.22 4.36 2.58
C PHE A 48 0.08 3.34 2.68
N MET A 49 -0.85 3.51 3.61
CA MET A 49 -2.03 2.62 3.74
C MET A 49 -2.97 2.70 2.53
N ALA A 50 -3.10 3.87 1.89
CA ALA A 50 -3.84 4.01 0.65
C ALA A 50 -3.22 3.17 -0.48
N LEU A 51 -1.90 3.25 -0.68
CA LEU A 51 -1.19 2.46 -1.68
C LEU A 51 -1.31 0.94 -1.42
N LEU A 52 -1.13 0.51 -0.17
CA LEU A 52 -1.34 -0.89 0.22
C LEU A 52 -2.77 -1.38 -0.06
N SER A 53 -3.77 -0.51 0.16
CA SER A 53 -5.16 -0.82 -0.15
C SER A 53 -5.39 -0.95 -1.66
N GLN A 54 -4.79 -0.06 -2.47
CA GLN A 54 -4.85 -0.15 -3.94
C GLN A 54 -4.20 -1.44 -4.45
N LEU A 55 -3.02 -1.80 -3.94
CA LEU A 55 -2.35 -3.06 -4.28
C LEU A 55 -3.26 -4.27 -4.01
N SER A 56 -4.09 -4.19 -2.98
CA SER A 56 -5.06 -5.24 -2.64
C SER A 56 -6.27 -5.32 -3.57
N THR A 57 -6.54 -4.28 -4.37
CA THR A 57 -7.58 -4.31 -5.42
C THR A 57 -7.12 -5.00 -6.70
N LEU A 58 -5.83 -5.29 -6.83
CA LEU A 58 -5.29 -5.96 -8.00
C LEU A 58 -5.78 -7.40 -8.09
N THR A 59 -5.97 -7.83 -9.33
CA THR A 59 -6.44 -9.15 -9.73
C THR A 59 -5.54 -9.64 -10.86
N SER A 60 -5.51 -10.96 -11.11
CA SER A 60 -4.69 -11.56 -12.15
C SER A 60 -4.92 -10.93 -13.52
N GLU A 61 -6.14 -10.44 -13.80
CA GLU A 61 -6.53 -9.83 -15.07
C GLU A 61 -6.01 -8.41 -15.27
N ASN A 62 -5.75 -7.67 -14.19
CA ASN A 62 -5.45 -6.24 -14.25
C ASN A 62 -4.11 -5.84 -13.63
N VAL A 63 -3.27 -6.80 -13.20
CA VAL A 63 -1.99 -6.50 -12.51
C VAL A 63 -1.16 -5.47 -13.28
N SER A 64 -0.89 -5.66 -14.57
CA SER A 64 0.01 -4.77 -15.33
C SER A 64 -0.48 -3.31 -15.36
N VAL A 65 -1.77 -3.08 -15.66
CA VAL A 65 -2.36 -1.73 -15.68
C VAL A 65 -2.49 -1.18 -14.27
N GLY A 66 -2.83 -2.04 -13.31
CA GLY A 66 -3.03 -1.64 -11.93
C GLY A 66 -1.74 -1.26 -11.22
N VAL A 67 -0.63 -1.95 -11.51
CA VAL A 67 0.72 -1.60 -10.98
C VAL A 67 1.17 -0.25 -11.52
N GLU A 68 0.94 0.05 -12.80
CA GLU A 68 1.24 1.37 -13.34
C GLU A 68 0.41 2.46 -12.65
N SER A 69 -0.89 2.20 -12.42
CA SER A 69 -1.73 3.13 -11.66
C SER A 69 -1.29 3.30 -10.20
N VAL A 70 -0.71 2.27 -9.57
CA VAL A 70 -0.12 2.39 -8.22
C VAL A 70 1.13 3.27 -8.28
N ARG A 71 1.98 3.10 -9.29
CA ARG A 71 3.18 3.92 -9.50
C ARG A 71 2.83 5.39 -9.69
N GLU A 72 1.88 5.70 -10.58
CA GLU A 72 1.44 7.08 -10.83
C GLU A 72 0.97 7.75 -9.53
N ARG A 73 0.13 7.05 -8.76
CA ARG A 73 -0.35 7.55 -7.46
C ARG A 73 0.76 7.67 -6.43
N PHE A 74 1.71 6.75 -6.43
CA PHE A 74 2.86 6.83 -5.55
C PHE A 74 3.67 8.10 -5.85
N THR A 75 3.97 8.38 -7.11
CA THR A 75 4.63 9.63 -7.53
C THR A 75 3.84 10.86 -7.07
N GLU A 76 2.53 10.89 -7.30
CA GLU A 76 1.65 11.98 -6.83
C GLU A 76 1.78 12.20 -5.31
N TYR A 77 1.77 11.12 -4.52
CA TYR A 77 1.90 11.23 -3.06
C TYR A 77 3.24 11.77 -2.61
N GLN A 78 4.33 11.48 -3.33
CA GLN A 78 5.66 12.05 -3.06
C GLN A 78 5.70 13.56 -3.36
N GLU A 79 5.02 13.99 -4.42
CA GLU A 79 4.91 15.42 -4.76
C GLU A 79 4.10 16.19 -3.69
N LEU A 80 3.05 15.57 -3.16
CA LEU A 80 2.19 16.16 -2.13
C LEU A 80 2.85 16.18 -0.74
N ASP A 81 3.60 15.13 -0.40
CA ASP A 81 4.35 15.02 0.86
C ASP A 81 5.82 14.64 0.60
N PRO A 82 6.73 15.64 0.50
CA PRO A 82 8.15 15.39 0.28
C PRO A 82 8.86 14.58 1.38
N GLN A 83 8.20 14.36 2.53
CA GLN A 83 8.71 13.45 3.56
C GLN A 83 8.50 11.97 3.20
N PHE A 84 7.62 11.67 2.25
CA PHE A 84 7.45 10.34 1.70
C PHE A 84 8.49 10.10 0.59
N ASN A 85 9.76 9.96 0.98
CA ASN A 85 10.88 9.87 0.05
C ASN A 85 11.71 8.60 0.26
N GLU A 86 12.72 8.42 -0.59
CA GLU A 86 13.64 7.28 -0.65
C GLU A 86 14.32 6.89 0.67
N TYR A 87 14.38 7.80 1.64
CA TYR A 87 14.95 7.53 2.97
C TYR A 87 13.95 6.90 3.94
N THR A 88 12.68 6.75 3.56
CA THR A 88 11.64 6.14 4.40
C THR A 88 11.43 4.67 4.08
N ARG A 89 11.13 3.86 5.10
CA ARG A 89 10.90 2.42 4.95
C ARG A 89 9.64 2.14 4.14
N GLU A 90 8.62 2.97 4.30
CA GLU A 90 7.39 2.92 3.53
C GLU A 90 7.68 3.12 2.04
N HIS A 91 8.55 4.07 1.67
CA HIS A 91 8.91 4.30 0.27
C HIS A 91 9.65 3.10 -0.29
N MET A 92 10.71 2.66 0.41
CA MET A 92 11.52 1.51 0.00
C MET A 92 10.64 0.27 -0.24
N LEU A 93 9.69 -0.01 0.66
CA LEU A 93 8.77 -1.12 0.51
C LEU A 93 7.85 -0.97 -0.70
N ILE A 94 7.22 0.19 -0.91
CA ILE A 94 6.34 0.39 -2.07
C ILE A 94 7.12 0.24 -3.38
N THR A 95 8.31 0.81 -3.47
CA THR A 95 9.19 0.66 -4.64
C THR A 95 9.48 -0.83 -4.90
N ALA A 96 9.92 -1.56 -3.88
CA ALA A 96 10.26 -2.98 -4.01
C ALA A 96 9.03 -3.85 -4.36
N ILE A 97 7.84 -3.54 -3.83
CA ILE A 97 6.60 -4.23 -4.21
C ILE A 97 6.27 -3.99 -5.68
N ILE A 98 6.34 -2.74 -6.15
CA ILE A 98 6.09 -2.39 -7.56
C ILE A 98 7.06 -3.18 -8.45
N GLU A 99 8.36 -3.14 -8.16
CA GLU A 99 9.38 -3.86 -8.93
C GLU A 99 9.14 -5.38 -8.93
N ALA A 100 8.76 -5.96 -7.79
CA ALA A 100 8.45 -7.38 -7.69
C ALA A 100 7.22 -7.76 -8.52
N MET A 101 6.19 -6.91 -8.54
CA MET A 101 4.99 -7.14 -9.35
C MET A 101 5.27 -7.01 -10.84
N GLU A 102 6.11 -6.08 -11.27
CA GLU A 102 6.51 -5.94 -12.68
C GLU A 102 7.39 -7.08 -13.16
N CYS A 103 8.26 -7.58 -12.30
CA CYS A 103 9.07 -8.76 -12.58
C CYS A 103 8.28 -10.06 -12.45
N GLU A 104 7.01 -10.00 -12.08
CA GLU A 104 6.14 -11.15 -11.75
C GLU A 104 6.84 -12.16 -10.81
N SER A 105 7.57 -11.66 -9.80
CA SER A 105 8.37 -12.50 -8.89
C SER A 105 7.80 -12.48 -7.46
N PRO A 106 7.11 -13.57 -7.03
CA PRO A 106 6.69 -13.74 -5.65
C PRO A 106 7.85 -13.71 -4.65
N GLU A 107 9.03 -14.18 -5.04
CA GLU A 107 10.23 -14.24 -4.20
C GLU A 107 10.72 -12.84 -3.85
N LYS A 108 10.85 -11.96 -4.85
CA LYS A 108 11.22 -10.55 -4.63
C LYS A 108 10.21 -9.84 -3.73
N LEU A 109 8.92 -10.16 -3.90
CA LEU A 109 7.86 -9.59 -3.06
C LEU A 109 8.00 -10.04 -1.60
N LYS A 110 8.27 -11.34 -1.38
CA LYS A 110 8.49 -11.90 -0.03
C LYS A 110 9.73 -11.29 0.64
N GLU A 111 10.83 -11.15 -0.09
CA GLU A 111 12.05 -10.50 0.39
C GLU A 111 11.79 -9.05 0.80
N ALA A 112 11.10 -8.28 -0.03
CA ALA A 112 10.73 -6.90 0.28
C ALA A 112 9.89 -6.78 1.57
N ILE A 113 8.95 -7.69 1.77
CA ILE A 113 8.11 -7.74 2.98
C ILE A 113 8.95 -8.11 4.21
N ASP A 114 9.86 -9.09 4.08
CA ASP A 114 10.72 -9.56 5.17
C ASP A 114 11.68 -8.45 5.65
N ASP A 115 12.34 -7.78 4.71
CA ASP A 115 13.20 -6.63 4.95
C ASP A 115 12.47 -5.50 5.68
N TYR A 116 11.24 -5.20 5.25
CA TYR A 116 10.41 -4.21 5.93
C TYR A 116 10.02 -4.67 7.33
N SER A 117 9.62 -5.92 7.51
CA SER A 117 9.15 -6.48 8.78
C SER A 117 10.23 -6.58 9.85
N THR A 118 11.49 -6.73 9.43
CA THR A 118 12.66 -6.75 10.32
C THR A 118 12.84 -5.42 11.05
N VAL A 119 12.41 -4.30 10.44
CA VAL A 119 12.61 -2.95 10.98
C VAL A 119 11.31 -2.32 11.46
N CYS A 120 10.20 -2.60 10.77
CA CYS A 120 8.91 -1.98 11.00
C CYS A 120 7.88 -2.99 11.47
N THR A 121 7.05 -2.60 12.44
CA THR A 121 5.95 -3.44 12.90
C THR A 121 4.93 -3.68 11.78
N VAL A 122 4.69 -4.95 11.52
CA VAL A 122 3.61 -5.44 10.67
C VAL A 122 2.45 -5.81 11.60
N ASN A 123 1.28 -5.24 11.35
CA ASN A 123 0.06 -5.56 12.09
C ASN A 123 -0.85 -6.43 11.23
N ASP A 124 -1.92 -6.98 11.82
CA ASP A 124 -2.87 -7.88 11.15
C ASP A 124 -3.37 -7.35 9.79
N ILE A 125 -3.55 -6.02 9.68
CA ILE A 125 -3.99 -5.37 8.44
C ILE A 125 -2.91 -5.49 7.35
N LYS A 126 -1.66 -5.14 7.67
CA LYS A 126 -0.55 -5.26 6.72
C LYS A 126 -0.29 -6.72 6.38
N GLU A 127 -0.34 -7.63 7.34
CA GLU A 127 -0.20 -9.08 7.09
C GLU A 127 -1.25 -9.58 6.10
N GLN A 128 -2.52 -9.19 6.27
CA GLN A 128 -3.60 -9.54 5.36
C GLN A 128 -3.33 -9.05 3.93
N ILE A 129 -2.89 -7.80 3.79
CA ILE A 129 -2.57 -7.19 2.49
C ILE A 129 -1.38 -7.90 1.83
N PHE A 130 -0.29 -8.11 2.58
CA PHE A 130 0.91 -8.76 2.10
C PHE A 130 0.65 -10.21 1.65
N ALA A 131 -0.09 -10.98 2.46
CA ALA A 131 -0.49 -12.34 2.10
C ALA A 131 -1.33 -12.38 0.81
N ARG A 132 -2.20 -11.38 0.60
CA ARG A 132 -2.98 -11.26 -0.64
C ARG A 132 -2.11 -10.94 -1.85
N ALA A 133 -1.19 -9.99 -1.72
CA ALA A 133 -0.27 -9.61 -2.80
C ALA A 133 0.64 -10.79 -3.22
N VAL A 134 1.14 -11.56 -2.24
CA VAL A 134 1.93 -12.77 -2.51
C VAL A 134 1.11 -13.82 -3.27
N LYS A 135 -0.09 -14.15 -2.79
CA LYS A 135 -0.99 -15.12 -3.46
C LYS A 135 -1.33 -14.71 -4.89
N LEU A 136 -1.50 -13.42 -5.14
CA LEU A 136 -1.77 -12.89 -6.47
C LEU A 136 -0.63 -13.20 -7.45
N LEU A 137 0.62 -12.98 -7.04
CA LEU A 137 1.78 -13.28 -7.88
C LEU A 137 2.03 -14.79 -8.02
N GLU A 138 1.87 -15.57 -6.95
CA GLU A 138 2.02 -17.03 -7.00
C GLU A 138 1.05 -17.66 -7.99
N GLY A 139 -0.23 -17.27 -7.96
CA GLY A 139 -1.24 -17.78 -8.90
C GLY A 139 -0.98 -17.41 -10.36
N ARG A 140 -0.27 -16.31 -10.63
CA ARG A 140 0.17 -15.95 -11.98
C ARG A 140 1.36 -16.77 -12.45
N SER A 141 2.36 -16.97 -11.59
CA SER A 141 3.52 -17.80 -11.90
C SER A 141 3.11 -19.24 -12.26
N GLU A 142 2.14 -19.80 -11.54
CA GLU A 142 1.56 -21.12 -11.83
C GLU A 142 0.74 -21.16 -13.12
N SER A 143 0.12 -20.04 -13.54
CA SER A 143 -0.67 -19.98 -14.78
C SER A 143 0.19 -19.87 -16.04
N ILE A 144 1.48 -19.57 -15.89
CA ILE A 144 2.43 -19.39 -17.00
C ILE A 144 3.26 -20.68 -17.23
N MET A 145 3.33 -21.59 -16.26
CA MET A 145 3.96 -22.92 -16.40
C MET A 145 3.01 -23.96 -16.99
#